data_AF-L1QL28-F1
#
_entry.id   AF-L1QL28-F1
#
_cell.length_a   1.000
_cell.length_b   1.000
_cell.length_c   1.000
_cell.angle_alpha   90.00
_cell.angle_beta   90.00
_cell.angle_gamma   90.00
#
_symmetry.space_group_name_H-M   'P 1'
#
loop_
_entity.id
_entity.type
_entity.pdbx_description
1 polymer ?
#
loop_
_entity_poly.entity_id
_entity_poly.type
_entity_poly.pdbx_seq_one_letter_code
_entity_poly.pdbx_strand_id
1 'polypeptide(L)'
;MTSINIPEIKEDYIVETIGYIDEDSITAKIPCLKYRNSNYKLVLQVSYPDAFDESLKRKINEIAKESSIEAFDFLDKYRVNNDYANPLEIFNRLVTLIPKILNNFNYSFNSNLKKMSLYRDNINFCIKEEVCHENWQTK
;
A
#
# COMPACT_ATOMS: atom_id res chain seq x y z
N MET A 1 -3.78 7.24 -3.32
CA MET A 1 -3.25 6.05 -2.62
C MET A 1 -4.44 5.21 -2.22
N THR A 2 -4.38 3.89 -2.41
CA THR A 2 -5.48 3.00 -2.03
C THR A 2 -4.96 1.95 -1.06
N SER A 3 -5.64 1.76 0.08
CA SER A 3 -5.17 0.84 1.14
C SER A 3 -6.28 -0.07 1.65
N ILE A 4 -5.91 -1.25 2.16
CA ILE A 4 -6.78 -2.21 2.84
C ILE A 4 -6.08 -2.68 4.11
N ASN A 5 -6.81 -2.72 5.23
CA ASN A 5 -6.32 -3.26 6.49
C ASN A 5 -6.81 -4.69 6.68
N ILE A 6 -5.89 -5.59 7.04
CA ILE A 6 -6.17 -7.00 7.24
C ILE A 6 -5.69 -7.39 8.65
N PRO A 7 -6.58 -7.81 9.55
CA PRO A 7 -6.18 -8.34 10.85
C PRO A 7 -5.55 -9.72 10.69
N GLU A 8 -4.44 -9.96 11.37
CA GLU A 8 -3.75 -11.23 11.46
C GLU A 8 -3.76 -11.73 12.90
N ILE A 9 -3.94 -13.04 13.08
CA ILE A 9 -3.92 -13.72 14.38
C ILE A 9 -2.97 -14.91 14.28
N LYS A 10 -2.14 -15.12 15.30
CA LYS A 10 -1.30 -16.31 15.43
C LYS A 10 -1.27 -16.82 16.86
N GLU A 11 -1.07 -18.12 17.00
CA GLU A 11 -0.68 -18.74 18.27
C GLU A 11 0.80 -18.46 18.55
N ASP A 12 1.12 -18.16 19.80
CA ASP A 12 2.48 -17.89 20.28
C ASP A 12 2.59 -18.26 21.76
N TYR A 13 3.74 -18.01 22.38
CA TYR A 13 3.95 -18.23 23.81
C TYR A 13 4.64 -17.01 24.45
N ILE A 14 4.23 -16.67 25.68
CA ILE A 14 4.95 -15.73 26.53
C ILE A 14 5.87 -16.56 27.44
N VAL A 15 7.13 -16.14 27.54
CA VAL A 15 8.06 -16.72 28.52
C VAL A 15 8.03 -15.83 29.76
N GLU A 16 7.46 -16.33 30.85
CA GLU A 16 7.45 -15.64 32.14
C GLU A 16 8.37 -16.35 33.12
N THR A 17 9.10 -15.57 33.92
CA THR A 17 9.87 -16.12 35.04
C THR A 17 8.91 -16.38 36.19
N ILE A 18 8.77 -17.65 36.56
CA ILE A 18 7.85 -18.10 37.62
C ILE A 18 8.54 -18.33 38.97
N GLY A 19 9.87 -18.24 39.01
CA GLY A 19 10.64 -18.35 40.24
C GLY A 19 12.14 -18.39 40.01
N TYR A 20 12.89 -18.52 41.10
CA TYR A 20 14.34 -18.70 41.09
C TYR A 20 14.71 -19.82 42.07
N ILE A 21 15.68 -20.67 41.70
CA ILE A 21 16.32 -21.65 42.59
C ILE A 21 17.83 -21.46 42.44
N ASP A 22 18.54 -21.23 43.55
CA ASP A 22 19.99 -21.08 43.58
C ASP A 22 20.54 -20.08 42.52
N GLU A 23 19.89 -18.92 42.41
CA GLU A 23 20.17 -17.84 41.45
C GLU A 23 19.78 -18.12 39.98
N ASP A 24 19.40 -19.36 39.65
CA ASP A 24 18.89 -19.71 38.32
C ASP A 24 17.40 -19.37 38.18
N SER A 25 17.02 -18.72 37.07
CA SER A 25 15.62 -18.39 36.77
C SER A 25 14.86 -19.58 36.20
N ILE A 26 13.70 -19.85 36.79
CA ILE A 26 12.74 -20.84 36.28
C ILE A 26 11.73 -20.11 35.43
N THR A 27 11.66 -20.48 34.15
CA THR A 27 10.71 -19.88 33.21
C THR A 27 9.60 -20.85 32.83
N ALA A 28 8.38 -20.35 32.70
CA ALA A 28 7.24 -21.05 32.11
C ALA A 28 6.93 -20.49 30.72
N LYS A 29 6.48 -21.36 29.82
CA LYS A 29 5.93 -20.98 28.50
C LYS A 29 4.41 -20.99 28.60
N ILE A 30 3.79 -19.82 28.53
CA ILE A 30 2.34 -19.66 28.61
C ILE A 30 1.81 -19.46 27.19
N PRO A 31 0.96 -20.36 26.65
CA PRO A 31 0.34 -20.17 25.35
C PRO A 31 -0.49 -18.88 25.31
N CYS A 32 -0.32 -18.10 24.25
CA CYS A 32 -1.08 -16.86 24.04
C CYS A 32 -1.47 -16.68 22.57
N LEU A 33 -2.45 -15.81 22.34
CA LEU A 33 -2.81 -15.37 20.99
C LEU A 33 -2.22 -13.97 20.77
N LYS A 34 -1.49 -13.80 19.67
CA LYS A 34 -1.04 -12.50 19.20
C LYS A 34 -1.85 -12.05 18.00
N TYR A 35 -2.11 -10.76 17.93
CA TYR A 35 -2.78 -10.11 16.81
C TYR A 35 -1.94 -8.94 16.29
N ARG A 36 -2.10 -8.60 15.01
CA ARG A 36 -1.60 -7.35 14.41
C ARG A 36 -2.50 -6.94 13.26
N ASN A 37 -2.52 -5.67 12.88
CA ASN A 37 -3.05 -5.29 11.58
C ASN A 37 -1.92 -5.15 10.56
N SER A 38 -2.19 -5.62 9.35
CA SER A 38 -1.33 -5.43 8.19
C SER A 38 -2.06 -4.56 7.17
N ASN A 39 -1.41 -3.47 6.78
CA ASN A 39 -1.93 -2.52 5.82
C ASN A 39 -1.29 -2.76 4.45
N TYR A 40 -2.10 -3.19 3.50
CA TYR A 40 -1.71 -3.43 2.12
C TYR A 40 -2.10 -2.22 1.27
N LYS A 41 -1.14 -1.68 0.51
CA LYS A 41 -1.28 -0.42 -0.23
C LYS A 41 -0.86 -0.60 -1.68
N LEU A 42 -1.59 0.06 -2.58
CA LEU A 42 -1.13 0.33 -3.93
C LEU A 42 -0.75 1.80 -4.05
N VAL A 43 0.50 2.06 -4.43
CA VAL A 43 1.11 3.38 -4.52
C VAL A 43 1.50 3.66 -5.96
N LEU A 44 0.93 4.73 -6.52
CA LEU A 44 1.37 5.26 -7.81
C LEU A 44 2.66 6.06 -7.59
N GLN A 45 3.75 5.60 -8.19
CA GLN A 45 5.03 6.31 -8.20
C GLN A 45 5.23 6.98 -9.56
N VAL A 46 5.58 8.26 -9.54
CA VAL A 46 6.03 9.03 -10.70
C VAL A 46 7.50 9.39 -10.48
N SER A 47 8.32 9.23 -11.51
CA SER A 47 9.76 9.49 -11.50
C SER A 47 10.13 10.34 -12.70
N TYR A 48 11.00 11.31 -12.49
CA TYR A 48 11.49 12.24 -13.49
C TYR A 48 12.95 12.60 -13.18
N PRO A 49 13.72 13.11 -14.15
CA PRO A 49 15.14 13.45 -13.93
C PRO A 49 15.31 14.50 -12.83
N ASP A 50 16.34 14.33 -12.01
CA ASP A 50 16.67 15.28 -10.94
C ASP A 50 17.01 16.68 -11.46
N ALA A 51 17.52 16.75 -12.69
CA ALA A 51 17.88 17.97 -13.40
C ALA A 51 16.68 18.84 -13.79
N PHE A 52 15.44 18.36 -13.64
CA PHE A 52 14.26 19.20 -13.83
C PHE A 52 14.21 20.30 -12.77
N ASP A 53 13.81 21.51 -13.17
CA ASP A 53 13.62 22.59 -12.21
C ASP A 53 12.43 22.30 -11.28
N GLU A 54 12.47 22.90 -10.09
CA GLU A 54 11.43 22.66 -9.06
C GLU A 54 10.03 23.10 -9.51
N SER A 55 9.92 24.11 -10.38
CA SER A 55 8.62 24.53 -10.91
C SER A 55 8.05 23.46 -11.84
N LEU A 56 8.88 22.85 -12.69
CA LEU A 56 8.48 21.74 -13.55
C LEU A 56 8.12 20.49 -12.74
N LYS A 57 8.94 20.12 -11.75
CA LYS A 57 8.65 18.99 -10.84
C LYS A 57 7.29 19.17 -10.14
N ARG A 58 7.01 20.37 -9.62
CA ARG A 58 5.72 20.69 -9.00
C ARG A 58 4.57 20.53 -9.97
N LYS A 59 4.67 21.05 -11.19
CA LYS A 59 3.64 20.90 -12.23
C LYS A 59 3.39 19.44 -12.59
N ILE A 60 4.45 18.65 -12.76
CA ILE A 60 4.33 17.20 -13.03
C ILE A 60 3.59 16.50 -11.89
N ASN A 61 3.92 16.83 -10.64
CA ASN A 61 3.24 16.26 -9.47
C ASN A 61 1.76 16.66 -9.39
N GLU A 62 1.41 17.91 -9.72
CA GLU A 62 0.02 18.37 -9.80
C GLU A 62 -0.77 17.59 -10.85
N ILE A 63 -0.22 17.46 -12.07
CA ILE A 63 -0.84 16.68 -13.14
C ILE A 63 -0.98 15.21 -12.75
N ALA A 64 0.05 14.63 -12.15
CA ALA A 64 0.01 13.25 -11.67
C ALA A 64 -1.08 13.05 -10.61
N LYS A 65 -1.25 14.02 -9.71
CA LYS A 65 -2.31 13.99 -8.69
C LYS A 65 -3.69 14.02 -9.34
N GLU A 66 -3.93 14.95 -10.27
CA GLU A 66 -5.20 15.06 -10.99
C GLU A 66 -5.53 13.79 -11.76
N SER A 67 -4.60 13.29 -12.57
CA SER A 67 -4.79 12.07 -13.36
C SER A 67 -4.91 10.81 -12.50
N SER A 68 -4.42 10.84 -11.26
CA SER A 68 -4.60 9.73 -10.32
C SER A 68 -6.03 9.61 -9.78
N ILE A 69 -6.81 10.70 -9.74
CA ILE A 69 -8.18 10.70 -9.21
C ILE A 69 -9.05 9.74 -10.04
N GLU A 70 -9.04 9.89 -11.36
CA GLU A 70 -9.80 9.01 -12.28
C GLU A 70 -9.36 7.54 -12.17
N ALA A 71 -8.06 7.32 -11.94
CA ALA A 71 -7.49 5.98 -11.77
C ALA A 71 -7.91 5.33 -10.44
N PHE A 72 -8.03 6.12 -9.37
CA PHE A 72 -8.50 5.66 -8.06
C PHE A 72 -10.03 5.48 -8.02
N ASP A 73 -10.80 6.34 -8.68
CA ASP A 73 -12.26 6.17 -8.82
C ASP A 73 -12.59 4.86 -9.55
N PHE A 74 -11.76 4.47 -10.52
CA PHE A 74 -11.88 3.17 -11.17
C PHE A 74 -11.69 2.02 -10.17
N LEU A 75 -10.68 2.10 -9.28
CA LEU A 75 -10.41 1.10 -8.24
C LEU A 75 -11.55 0.97 -7.22
N ASP A 76 -12.10 2.10 -6.75
CA ASP A 76 -13.14 2.09 -5.72
C ASP A 76 -14.44 1.43 -6.20
N LYS A 77 -14.77 1.53 -7.50
CA LYS A 77 -15.90 0.80 -8.10
C LYS A 77 -15.77 -0.73 -8.00
N TYR A 78 -14.56 -1.28 -8.00
CA TYR A 78 -14.35 -2.73 -7.85
C TYR A 78 -14.39 -3.20 -6.40
N ARG A 79 -14.20 -2.28 -5.43
CA ARG A 79 -14.29 -2.59 -4.00
C ARG A 79 -15.73 -2.74 -3.53
N VAL A 80 -16.63 -1.89 -4.00
CA VAL A 80 -18.05 -1.86 -3.56
C VAL A 80 -18.84 -3.08 -4.04
N ASN A 81 -18.42 -3.75 -5.13
CA ASN A 81 -19.17 -4.86 -5.71
C ASN A 81 -18.90 -6.25 -5.07
N ASN A 82 -18.32 -6.34 -3.86
CA ASN A 82 -17.91 -7.62 -3.28
C ASN A 82 -18.21 -7.78 -1.78
N ASP A 83 -19.50 -7.83 -1.42
CA ASP A 83 -19.97 -8.05 -0.05
C ASP A 83 -19.50 -9.38 0.60
N TYR A 84 -18.96 -10.32 -0.20
CA TYR A 84 -18.57 -11.66 0.26
C TYR A 84 -17.07 -11.97 0.23
N ALA A 85 -16.23 -11.06 -0.31
CA ALA A 85 -14.79 -11.32 -0.40
C ALA A 85 -14.07 -10.85 0.86
N ASN A 86 -13.14 -11.65 1.37
CA ASN A 86 -12.29 -11.19 2.47
C ASN A 86 -11.34 -10.08 1.99
N PRO A 87 -10.81 -9.23 2.89
CA PRO A 87 -9.94 -8.12 2.54
C PRO A 87 -8.72 -8.49 1.67
N LEU A 88 -8.14 -9.68 1.85
CA LEU A 88 -6.98 -10.15 1.08
C LEU A 88 -7.37 -10.52 -0.35
N GLU A 89 -8.50 -11.19 -0.53
CA GLU A 89 -9.06 -11.48 -1.85
C GLU A 89 -9.39 -10.21 -2.63
N ILE A 90 -9.95 -9.20 -1.94
CA ILE A 90 -10.16 -7.88 -2.54
C ILE A 90 -8.82 -7.30 -2.99
N PHE A 91 -7.80 -7.29 -2.12
CA PHE A 91 -6.47 -6.78 -2.47
C PHE A 91 -5.86 -7.49 -3.69
N ASN A 92 -5.83 -8.82 -3.69
CA ASN A 92 -5.30 -9.62 -4.78
C ASN A 92 -6.04 -9.35 -6.10
N ARG A 93 -7.37 -9.14 -6.06
CA ARG A 93 -8.14 -8.74 -7.25
C ARG A 93 -7.74 -7.35 -7.73
N LEU A 94 -7.54 -6.38 -6.84
CA LEU A 94 -7.07 -5.05 -7.22
C LEU A 94 -5.68 -5.10 -7.87
N VAL A 95 -4.79 -5.97 -7.40
CA VAL A 95 -3.47 -6.21 -8.03
C VAL A 95 -3.63 -6.68 -9.48
N THR A 96 -4.58 -7.56 -9.79
CA THR A 96 -4.84 -7.98 -11.19
C THR A 96 -5.29 -6.83 -12.11
N LEU A 97 -5.78 -5.72 -11.55
CA LEU A 97 -6.24 -4.55 -12.30
C LEU A 97 -5.12 -3.53 -12.57
N ILE A 98 -3.93 -3.69 -11.97
CA ILE A 98 -2.79 -2.77 -12.12
C ILE A 98 -2.54 -2.37 -13.58
N PRO A 99 -2.48 -3.29 -14.57
CA PRO A 99 -2.24 -2.91 -15.97
C PRO A 99 -3.33 -1.97 -16.53
N LYS A 100 -4.60 -2.20 -16.18
CA LYS A 100 -5.72 -1.36 -16.62
C LYS A 100 -5.66 0.03 -15.98
N ILE A 101 -5.32 0.09 -14.70
CA ILE A 101 -5.19 1.34 -13.94
C ILE A 101 -4.03 2.17 -14.50
N LEU A 102 -2.89 1.54 -14.75
CA LEU A 102 -1.73 2.20 -15.36
C LEU A 102 -2.04 2.74 -16.76
N ASN A 103 -2.81 1.99 -17.57
CA ASN A 103 -3.23 2.46 -18.89
C ASN A 103 -4.16 3.66 -18.79
N ASN A 104 -5.14 3.63 -17.88
CA ASN A 104 -6.05 4.75 -17.67
C ASN A 104 -5.30 6.00 -17.17
N PHE A 105 -4.43 5.82 -16.18
CA PHE A 105 -3.55 6.87 -15.68
C PHE A 105 -2.68 7.45 -16.79
N ASN A 106 -2.00 6.60 -17.59
CA ASN A 106 -1.15 7.03 -18.70
C ASN A 106 -1.92 7.89 -19.71
N TYR A 107 -3.15 7.50 -20.05
CA TYR A 107 -3.98 8.25 -20.98
C TYR A 107 -4.31 9.64 -20.43
N SER A 108 -4.83 9.71 -19.20
CA SER A 108 -5.19 10.97 -18.53
C SER A 108 -3.97 11.87 -18.34
N PHE A 109 -2.86 11.30 -17.86
CA PHE A 109 -1.61 12.00 -17.60
C PHE A 109 -1.00 12.62 -18.87
N ASN A 110 -0.92 11.85 -19.96
CA ASN A 110 -0.40 12.37 -21.22
C ASN A 110 -1.32 13.42 -21.85
N SER A 111 -2.64 13.29 -21.69
CA SER A 111 -3.59 14.29 -22.15
C SER A 111 -3.37 15.62 -21.42
N ASN A 112 -3.20 15.58 -20.10
CA ASN A 112 -2.97 16.78 -19.29
C ASN A 112 -1.57 17.39 -19.50
N LEU A 113 -0.53 16.56 -19.69
CA LEU A 113 0.81 17.05 -20.08
C LEU A 113 0.76 17.84 -21.39
N LYS A 114 0.06 17.30 -22.41
CA LYS A 114 -0.09 17.97 -23.71
C LYS A 114 -0.79 19.32 -23.61
N LYS A 115 -1.86 19.42 -22.79
CA LYS A 115 -2.56 20.69 -22.54
C LYS A 115 -1.63 21.77 -21.96
N MET A 116 -0.60 21.36 -21.20
CA MET A 116 0.38 22.25 -20.61
C MET A 116 1.65 22.45 -21.45
N SER A 117 1.67 21.96 -22.70
CA SER A 117 2.85 22.02 -23.60
C SER A 117 4.11 21.39 -22.99
N LEU A 118 3.95 20.43 -22.08
CA LEU A 118 5.05 19.71 -21.45
C LEU A 118 5.34 18.42 -22.24
N TYR A 119 6.62 18.14 -22.44
CA TYR A 119 7.08 16.91 -23.08
C TYR A 119 7.28 15.81 -22.04
N ARG A 120 6.85 14.59 -22.38
CA ARG A 120 6.89 13.40 -21.52
C ARG A 120 8.28 12.79 -21.42
N ASP A 121 9.24 13.23 -22.23
CA ASP A 121 10.52 12.56 -22.35
C ASP A 121 11.20 12.48 -20.97
N ASN A 122 11.50 11.25 -20.56
CA ASN A 122 12.10 10.88 -19.27
C ASN A 122 11.18 10.87 -18.04
N ILE A 123 9.85 10.98 -18.18
CA ILE A 123 8.91 10.76 -17.08
C ILE A 123 8.43 9.30 -17.09
N ASN A 124 8.72 8.57 -16.02
CA ASN A 124 8.30 7.20 -15.81
C ASN A 124 7.28 7.10 -14.66
N PHE A 125 6.40 6.11 -14.71
CA PHE A 125 5.49 5.82 -13.61
C PHE A 125 5.17 4.35 -13.51
N CYS A 126 4.89 3.89 -12.29
CA CYS A 126 4.49 2.51 -11.99
C CYS A 126 3.58 2.48 -10.76
N ILE A 127 2.89 1.35 -10.56
CA ILE A 127 2.21 1.07 -9.29
C ILE A 127 3.07 0.10 -8.50
N LYS A 128 3.32 0.42 -7.23
CA LYS A 128 4.01 -0.43 -6.27
C LYS A 128 3.04 -0.97 -5.24
N GLU A 129 3.27 -2.20 -4.83
CA GLU A 129 2.63 -2.82 -3.67
C GLU A 129 3.48 -2.54 -2.43
N GLU A 130 2.87 -2.02 -1.37
CA GLU A 130 3.52 -1.82 -0.09
C GLU A 130 2.72 -2.53 0.99
N VAL A 131 3.43 -3.20 1.90
CA VAL A 131 2.84 -3.85 3.07
C VAL A 131 3.47 -3.25 4.32
N CYS A 132 2.64 -2.69 5.19
CA CYS A 132 3.06 -2.18 6.49
C CYS A 132 2.46 -3.06 7.58
N HIS A 133 3.31 -3.71 8.37
CA HIS A 133 2.86 -4.51 9.51
C HIS A 133 2.91 -3.69 10.79
N GLU A 134 1.82 -3.67 11.54
CA GLU A 134 1.85 -3.24 12.94
C GLU A 134 2.64 -4.25 13.78
N ASN A 135 3.09 -3.79 14.94
CA ASN A 135 3.71 -4.67 15.93
C ASN A 135 2.69 -5.69 16.43
N TRP A 136 3.15 -6.91 16.67
CA TRP A 136 2.35 -7.93 17.32
C TRP A 136 1.96 -7.46 18.73
N GLN A 137 0.68 -7.57 19.03
CA GLN A 137 0.08 -7.29 20.31
C GLN A 137 -0.41 -8.60 20.90
N THR A 138 -0.23 -8.81 22.20
CA THR A 138 -0.77 -9.98 22.90
C THR A 138 -2.13 -9.62 23.46
N LYS A 139 -3.11 -10.50 23.29
CA LYS A 139 -4.45 -10.33 23.88
C LYS A 139 -4.49 -10.79 25.34
#